data_AF-A0A961KE49-F1
#
_entry.id   AF-A0A961KE49-F1
#
_cell.length_a   1.000
_cell.length_b   1.000
_cell.length_c   1.000
_cell.angle_alpha   90.00
_cell.angle_beta   90.00
_cell.angle_gamma   90.00
#
_symmetry.space_group_name_H-M   'P 1'
#
loop_
_entity.id
_entity.type
_entity.pdbx_description
1 polymer ?
#
loop_
_entity_poly.entity_id
_entity_poly.type
_entity_poly.pdbx_seq_one_letter_code
_entity_poly.pdbx_strand_id
1 'polypeptide(L)' 'MTHTAASTAVILVAAGRGSRMGGGLPKQWRTLAGRPVLDWTAQAFRDAGLTRLV' A
#
# COMPACT_ATOMS: atom_id res chain seq x y z
N MET A 1 -3.63 35.21 -7.85
CA MET A 1 -4.08 33.94 -7.23
C MET A 1 -3.11 32.86 -7.66
N THR A 2 -2.19 32.45 -6.79
CA THR A 2 -1.28 31.32 -7.06
C THR A 2 -2.05 30.02 -6.82
N HIS A 3 -2.31 29.25 -7.88
CA HIS A 3 -2.75 27.88 -7.71
C HIS A 3 -1.57 27.06 -7.17
N THR A 4 -1.74 26.44 -6.00
CA THR A 4 -0.86 25.35 -5.57
C THR A 4 -0.88 24.27 -6.65
N ALA A 5 0.30 23.77 -7.04
CA ALA A 5 0.40 22.66 -7.98
C ALA A 5 -0.48 21.47 -7.52
N ALA A 6 -1.13 20.79 -8.46
CA ALA A 6 -2.00 19.66 -8.14
C ALA A 6 -1.22 18.57 -7.38
N SER A 7 -1.74 18.14 -6.22
CA SER A 7 -1.16 17.08 -5.41
C SER A 7 -1.88 15.75 -5.63
N THR A 8 -1.14 14.66 -5.79
CA THR A 8 -1.69 13.30 -5.90
C THR A 8 -1.53 12.52 -4.59
N ALA A 9 -2.58 11.79 -4.20
CA ALA A 9 -2.55 10.86 -3.07
C ALA A 9 -2.88 9.44 -3.56
N VAL A 10 -2.32 8.44 -2.88
CA VAL A 10 -2.57 7.02 -3.15
C VAL A 10 -3.29 6.42 -1.96
N ILE A 11 -4.42 5.75 -2.21
CA ILE A 11 -5.19 5.05 -1.17
C ILE A 11 -4.93 3.55 -1.31
N LEU A 12 -4.28 2.96 -0.32
CA LEU A 12 -3.98 1.54 -0.26
C LEU A 12 -5.05 0.81 0.57
N VAL A 13 -6.10 0.33 -0.10
CA VAL A 13 -7.18 -0.38 0.59
C VAL A 13 -6.70 -1.73 1.11
N ALA A 14 -6.33 -1.77 2.40
CA ALA A 14 -5.72 -2.93 3.05
C ALA A 14 -6.54 -3.49 4.23
N ALA A 15 -7.81 -3.11 4.39
CA ALA A 15 -8.66 -3.56 5.50
C ALA A 15 -9.26 -4.98 5.32
N GLY A 16 -8.93 -5.67 4.23
CA GLY A 16 -9.47 -6.99 3.93
C GLY A 16 -8.99 -8.07 4.91
N ARG A 17 -9.89 -8.99 5.30
CA ARG A 17 -9.60 -10.09 6.25
C ARG A 17 -8.70 -11.20 5.69
N GLY A 18 -8.61 -11.33 4.37
CA GLY A 18 -7.78 -12.37 3.73
C GLY A 18 -8.19 -13.82 4.05
N SER A 19 -9.48 -14.10 4.30
CA SER A 19 -9.97 -15.40 4.77
C SER A 19 -9.62 -16.60 3.88
N ARG A 20 -9.46 -16.36 2.57
CA ARG A 20 -9.05 -17.38 1.58
C ARG A 20 -7.55 -17.72 1.61
N MET A 21 -6.75 -17.04 2.44
CA MET A 21 -5.30 -17.24 2.55
C MET A 21 -4.92 -18.05 3.80
N GLY A 22 -5.77 -18.97 4.26
CA GLY A 22 -5.48 -19.84 5.39
C GLY A 22 -5.72 -19.24 6.79
N GLY A 23 -6.55 -18.19 6.89
CA GLY A 23 -6.97 -17.62 8.18
C GLY A 23 -5.85 -16.98 9.01
N GLY A 24 -6.16 -16.52 10.22
CA GLY A 24 -5.19 -15.91 11.14
C GLY A 24 -4.70 -14.53 10.65
N LEU A 25 -3.48 -14.49 10.11
CA LEU A 25 -2.84 -13.23 9.68
C LEU A 25 -3.45 -12.73 8.35
N PRO A 26 -4.02 -11.51 8.30
CA PRO A 26 -4.49 -10.90 7.06
C PRO A 26 -3.40 -10.83 5.98
N LYS A 27 -3.81 -11.00 4.72
CA LYS A 27 -2.90 -11.13 3.57
C LYS A 27 -1.82 -10.06 3.51
N GLN A 28 -2.19 -8.79 3.73
CA GLN A 28 -1.32 -7.63 3.58
C GLN A 28 -0.09 -7.68 4.52
N TRP A 29 -0.21 -8.38 5.66
CA TRP A 29 0.86 -8.53 6.64
C TRP A 29 1.69 -9.79 6.46
N ARG A 30 1.28 -10.69 5.56
CA ARG A 30 2.05 -11.91 5.29
C ARG A 30 3.31 -11.58 4.49
N THR A 31 4.36 -12.33 4.77
CA THR A 31 5.64 -12.21 4.06
C THR A 31 5.57 -12.82 2.66
N LEU A 32 6.05 -12.08 1.67
CA LEU A 32 6.34 -12.50 0.31
C LEU A 32 7.80 -12.11 0.01
N ALA A 33 8.65 -13.08 -0.29
CA ALA A 33 10.08 -12.86 -0.54
C ALA A 33 10.76 -12.02 0.57
N GLY A 34 10.52 -12.36 1.84
CA GLY A 34 11.15 -11.71 2.99
C GLY A 34 10.53 -10.36 3.42
N ARG A 35 9.52 -9.84 2.71
CA ARG A 35 8.85 -8.57 3.05
C ARG A 35 7.33 -8.70 3.11
N PRO A 36 6.61 -7.97 3.97
CA PRO A 36 5.15 -7.92 3.94
C PRO A 36 4.60 -7.57 2.55
N VAL A 37 3.48 -8.18 2.15
CA VAL A 37 2.81 -7.87 0.88
C VAL A 37 2.49 -6.36 0.76
N LEU A 38 2.10 -5.70 1.85
CA LEU A 38 1.82 -4.25 1.86
C LEU A 38 3.05 -3.42 1.49
N ASP A 39 4.24 -3.84 1.95
CA ASP A 39 5.49 -3.10 1.74
C ASP A 39 5.92 -3.09 0.28
N TRP A 40 5.63 -4.17 -0.47
CA TRP A 40 5.87 -4.20 -1.91
C TRP A 40 5.05 -3.13 -2.64
N THR A 41 3.76 -3.03 -2.32
CA THR A 41 2.87 -2.03 -2.93
C THR A 41 3.27 -0.62 -2.54
N ALA A 42 3.55 -0.37 -1.25
CA ALA A 42 3.98 0.93 -0.77
C ALA A 42 5.30 1.37 -1.44
N GLN A 43 6.26 0.45 -1.59
CA GLN A 43 7.52 0.74 -2.27
C GLN A 43 7.31 1.06 -3.75
N ALA A 44 6.48 0.31 -4.47
CA ALA A 44 6.21 0.57 -5.89
C ALA A 44 5.68 1.99 -6.14
N PHE A 45 4.80 2.49 -5.27
CA PHE A 45 4.31 3.87 -5.39
C PHE A 45 5.37 4.92 -5.03
N ARG A 46 6.21 4.65 -4.02
CA ARG A 46 7.33 5.53 -3.69
C ARG A 46 8.33 5.61 -4.84
N ASP A 47 8.67 4.48 -5.46
CA ASP A 47 9.57 4.40 -6.62
C ASP A 47 9.00 5.15 -7.83
N ALA A 48 7.67 5.24 -7.94
CA ALA A 48 6.96 6.05 -8.93
C ALA A 48 6.83 7.54 -8.55
N GLY A 49 7.45 7.99 -7.46
CA GLY A 49 7.42 9.38 -7.00
C GLY A 49 6.17 9.80 -6.23
N LEU A 50 5.30 8.84 -5.85
CA LEU A 50 4.07 9.11 -5.11
C LEU A 50 4.29 8.85 -3.62
N THR A 51 4.41 9.94 -2.85
CA THR A 51 4.85 9.89 -1.44
C THR A 51 3.71 9.99 -0.43
N ARG A 52 2.55 10.53 -0.82
CA ARG A 52 1.35 10.57 0.03
C ARG A 52 0.58 9.26 -0.09
N LEU A 53 0.91 8.31 0.79
CA LEU A 53 0.19 7.03 0.92
C LEU A 53 -0.78 7.11 2.11
N VAL A 54 -2.01 6.64 1.91
CA VAL A 54 -3.10 6.55 2.90
C VAL A 54 -3.59 5.13 3.01
#